data_AF-A0A529R3I4-F1
#
_entry.id   AF-A0A529R3I4-F1
#
_cell.length_a   1.000
_cell.length_b   1.000
_cell.length_c   1.000
_cell.angle_alpha   90.00
_cell.angle_beta   90.00
_cell.angle_gamma   90.00
#
_symmetry.space_group_name_H-M   'P 1'
#
loop_
_entity.id
_entity.type
_entity.pdbx_description
1 polymer ?
#
loop_
_entity_poly.entity_id
_entity_poly.type
_entity_poly.pdbx_seq_one_letter_code
_entity_poly.pdbx_strand_id
1 'polypeptide(L)'
;AEAAGKAAYVFLHHPPVELGLTLLDPLGLEQPQRLIDVLTRHGNVRYIFFGHVHRDIAGTVAGIPFSVQRGLHARFMLEVVGDEMVEQAP
;
A
#
# COMPACT_ATOMS: atom_id res chain seq x y z
N ALA A 1 -6.62 18.48 -19.39
CA ALA A 1 -6.30 17.17 -20.01
C ALA A 1 -7.50 16.24 -19.86
N GLU A 2 -7.70 15.33 -20.80
CA GLU A 2 -8.91 14.49 -20.99
C GLU A 2 -9.39 13.67 -19.76
N ALA A 3 -8.50 13.46 -18.78
CA ALA A 3 -8.78 12.75 -17.52
C ALA A 3 -9.08 13.66 -16.32
N ALA A 4 -9.03 14.99 -16.48
CA ALA A 4 -9.27 15.93 -15.38
C ALA A 4 -10.67 15.73 -14.78
N GLY A 5 -10.74 15.58 -13.46
CA GLY A 5 -11.99 15.38 -12.72
C GLY A 5 -12.55 13.94 -12.74
N LYS A 6 -11.97 13.01 -13.50
CA LYS A 6 -12.38 11.59 -13.49
C LYS A 6 -11.72 10.85 -12.34
N ALA A 7 -12.42 9.91 -11.72
CA ALA A 7 -11.83 9.03 -10.71
C ALA A 7 -10.70 8.19 -11.32
N ALA A 8 -9.57 8.08 -10.61
CA ALA A 8 -8.42 7.28 -11.00
C ALA A 8 -8.16 6.14 -10.00
N TYR A 9 -7.74 5.00 -10.52
CA TYR A 9 -7.33 3.83 -9.74
C TYR A 9 -5.91 3.47 -10.15
N VAL A 10 -5.03 3.28 -9.17
CA VAL A 10 -3.61 3.05 -9.40
C VAL A 10 -3.28 1.59 -9.12
N PHE A 11 -2.56 0.96 -10.04
CA PHE A 11 -2.07 -0.40 -9.91
C PHE A 11 -0.55 -0.40 -10.05
N LEU A 12 0.16 -0.97 -9.08
CA LEU A 12 1.61 -1.14 -9.12
C LEU A 12 2.02 -2.44 -8.43
N HIS A 13 3.27 -2.87 -8.60
CA HIS A 13 3.72 -4.11 -7.95
C HIS A 13 4.21 -3.88 -6.52
N HIS A 14 5.18 -2.97 -6.34
CA HIS A 14 5.85 -2.74 -5.06
C HIS A 14 5.02 -1.85 -4.11
N PRO A 15 5.08 -2.08 -2.79
CA PRO A 15 4.39 -1.25 -1.80
C PRO A 15 4.85 0.21 -1.85
N PRO A 16 3.94 1.18 -1.98
CA PRO A 16 4.26 2.61 -1.89
C PRO A 16 4.17 3.15 -0.46
N VAL A 17 4.12 2.26 0.54
CA VAL A 17 4.01 2.57 1.97
C VAL A 17 4.61 1.40 2.75
N GLU A 18 5.19 1.67 3.92
CA GLU A 18 5.63 0.64 4.85
C GLU A 18 4.41 -0.10 5.42
N LEU A 19 4.51 -1.43 5.54
CA LEU A 19 3.43 -2.30 6.00
C LEU A 19 3.72 -2.90 7.38
N GLY A 20 4.82 -2.52 8.02
CA GLY A 20 5.29 -3.13 9.27
C GLY A 20 5.84 -4.54 9.07
N LEU A 21 6.29 -4.86 7.86
CA LEU A 21 6.86 -6.14 7.48
C LEU A 21 8.37 -6.02 7.41
N THR A 22 9.06 -6.22 8.54
CA THR A 22 10.53 -5.99 8.67
C THR A 22 11.37 -6.60 7.55
N LEU A 23 10.99 -7.77 7.03
CA LEU A 23 11.73 -8.45 5.95
C LEU A 23 11.40 -7.93 4.54
N LEU A 24 10.25 -7.27 4.36
CA LEU A 24 9.72 -6.90 3.04
C LEU A 24 9.63 -5.38 2.82
N ASP A 25 9.51 -4.58 3.88
CA ASP A 25 9.50 -3.12 3.78
C ASP A 25 10.77 -2.55 3.11
N PRO A 26 11.98 -3.08 3.35
CA PRO A 26 13.19 -2.64 2.63
C PRO A 26 13.17 -2.92 1.11
N LEU A 27 12.26 -3.78 0.64
CA LEU A 27 12.07 -4.13 -0.77
C LEU A 27 10.87 -3.38 -1.39
N GLY A 28 10.35 -2.38 -0.68
CA GLY A 28 9.29 -1.50 -1.13
C GLY A 28 9.68 -0.64 -2.34
N LEU A 29 8.74 0.18 -2.79
CA LEU A 29 9.01 1.20 -3.80
C LEU A 29 10.09 2.16 -3.30
N GLU A 30 11.16 2.36 -4.08
CA GLU A 30 12.34 3.14 -3.65
C GLU A 30 12.03 4.61 -3.32
N GLN A 31 11.09 5.23 -4.03
CA GLN A 31 10.70 6.63 -3.84
C GLN A 31 9.20 6.76 -3.58
N PRO A 32 8.69 6.21 -2.46
CA PRO A 32 7.26 6.12 -2.21
C PRO A 32 6.64 7.51 -2.07
N GLN A 33 7.32 8.42 -1.36
CA GLN A 33 6.84 9.78 -1.16
C GLN A 33 6.64 10.54 -2.48
N ARG A 34 7.53 10.34 -3.47
CA ARG A 34 7.42 10.99 -4.77
C ARG A 34 6.17 10.55 -5.53
N LEU A 35 5.79 9.27 -5.41
CA LEU A 35 4.52 8.80 -5.95
C LEU A 35 3.35 9.44 -5.19
N ILE A 36 3.35 9.35 -3.86
CA ILE A 36 2.27 9.90 -3.02
C ILE A 36 2.05 11.40 -3.27
N ASP A 37 3.10 12.20 -3.42
CA ASP A 37 3.02 13.63 -3.73
C ASP A 37 2.33 13.90 -5.08
N VAL A 38 2.57 13.04 -6.08
CA VAL A 38 1.91 13.14 -7.38
C VAL A 38 0.43 12.78 -7.24
N LEU A 39 0.12 11.68 -6.55
CA LEU A 39 -1.25 11.21 -6.39
C LEU A 39 -2.11 12.22 -5.60
N THR A 40 -1.57 12.77 -4.52
CA THR A 40 -2.25 13.78 -3.69
C THR A 40 -2.44 15.09 -4.45
N ARG A 41 -1.45 15.55 -5.23
CA ARG A 41 -1.58 16.74 -6.09
C ARG A 41 -2.73 16.63 -7.09
N HIS A 42 -2.97 15.44 -7.64
CA HIS A 42 -4.08 15.24 -8.58
C HIS A 42 -5.45 15.12 -7.91
N GLY A 43 -5.51 14.63 -6.66
CA GLY A 43 -6.72 14.65 -5.82
C GLY A 43 -7.92 13.81 -6.31
N ASN A 44 -7.78 13.13 -7.44
CA ASN A 44 -8.83 12.31 -8.05
C ASN A 44 -8.58 10.79 -7.92
N VAL A 45 -7.50 10.40 -7.26
CA VAL A 45 -7.17 8.99 -7.00
C VAL A 45 -8.08 8.45 -5.90
N ARG A 46 -8.77 7.34 -6.18
CA ARG A 46 -9.75 6.72 -5.28
C ARG A 46 -9.25 5.46 -4.61
N TYR A 47 -8.24 4.81 -5.17
CA TYR A 47 -7.69 3.59 -4.61
C TYR A 47 -6.30 3.26 -5.19
N ILE A 48 -5.48 2.57 -4.39
CA ILE A 48 -4.19 2.02 -4.82
C ILE A 48 -4.20 0.50 -4.60
N PHE A 49 -3.83 -0.26 -5.62
CA PHE A 49 -3.69 -1.70 -5.57
C PHE A 49 -2.22 -2.07 -5.76
N PHE A 50 -1.70 -2.93 -4.88
CA PHE A 50 -0.36 -3.46 -5.04
C PHE A 50 -0.19 -4.88 -4.53
N GLY A 51 0.94 -5.50 -4.84
CA GLY A 51 1.25 -6.89 -4.52
C GLY A 51 2.55 -7.00 -3.75
N HIS A 52 3.51 -7.75 -4.31
CA HIS A 52 4.87 -7.99 -3.80
C HIS A 52 4.96 -8.82 -2.51
N VAL A 53 4.15 -8.53 -1.50
CA VAL A 53 4.24 -9.16 -0.17
C VAL A 53 3.39 -10.41 -0.01
N HIS A 54 2.62 -10.80 -1.03
CA HIS A 54 1.85 -12.05 -1.08
C HIS A 54 0.92 -12.27 0.15
N ARG A 55 0.38 -11.17 0.69
CA ARG A 55 -0.57 -11.15 1.80
C ARG A 55 -1.73 -10.22 1.51
N ASP A 56 -2.88 -10.53 2.10
CA ASP A 56 -4.04 -9.63 2.12
C ASP A 56 -3.83 -8.61 3.24
N ILE A 57 -3.61 -7.34 2.88
CA ILE A 57 -3.46 -6.20 3.79
C ILE A 57 -4.28 -5.04 3.23
N ALA A 58 -4.89 -4.22 4.08
CA ALA A 58 -5.60 -3.01 3.65
C ALA A 58 -5.31 -1.86 4.61
N GLY A 59 -5.38 -0.64 4.11
CA GLY A 59 -5.12 0.55 4.90
C GLY A 59 -5.31 1.83 4.10
N THR A 60 -4.74 2.91 4.59
CA THR A 60 -4.73 4.21 3.92
C THR A 60 -3.35 4.82 3.93
N VAL A 61 -2.98 5.51 2.86
CA VAL A 61 -1.77 6.35 2.79
C VAL A 61 -2.16 7.73 2.27
N ALA A 62 -1.82 8.78 3.02
CA ALA A 62 -2.21 10.16 2.70
C ALA A 62 -3.72 10.32 2.37
N GLY A 63 -4.58 9.59 3.11
CA GLY A 63 -6.03 9.59 2.90
C GLY A 63 -6.53 8.78 1.68
N ILE A 64 -5.64 8.14 0.92
CA ILE A 64 -5.99 7.28 -0.21
C ILE A 64 -6.05 5.82 0.29
N PRO A 65 -7.19 5.12 0.15
CA PRO A 65 -7.29 3.73 0.56
C PRO A 65 -6.47 2.82 -0.37
N PHE A 66 -5.95 1.74 0.19
CA PHE A 66 -5.21 0.73 -0.54
C PHE A 66 -5.56 -0.69 -0.12
N SER A 67 -5.28 -1.63 -1.03
CA SER A 67 -5.26 -3.07 -0.74
C SER A 67 -4.03 -3.72 -1.33
N VAL A 68 -3.49 -4.66 -0.58
CA VAL A 68 -2.38 -5.52 -0.97
C VAL A 68 -2.93 -6.90 -1.29
N GLN A 69 -2.55 -7.44 -2.43
CA GLN A 69 -3.07 -8.72 -2.92
C GLN A 69 -2.15 -9.88 -2.55
N ARG A 70 -2.75 -10.98 -2.08
CA ARG A 70 -2.08 -12.27 -1.94
C ARG A 70 -1.60 -12.83 -3.28
N GLY A 71 -0.53 -13.64 -3.21
CA GLY A 71 -0.09 -14.44 -4.34
C GLY A 71 -1.08 -15.57 -4.67
N LEU A 72 -1.13 -15.96 -5.95
CA LEU A 72 -1.92 -17.10 -6.42
C LEU A 72 -1.29 -18.45 -6.05
N HIS A 73 0.05 -18.49 -5.88
CA HIS A 73 0.82 -19.70 -5.59
C HIS A 73 1.34 -19.70 -4.15
N ALA A 74 2.43 -18.97 -3.88
CA ALA A 74 3.01 -18.87 -2.55
C ALA A 74 2.33 -17.75 -1.75
N ARG A 75 2.07 -18.00 -0.47
CA ARG A 75 1.51 -17.05 0.50
C ARG A 75 2.36 -17.04 1.76
N PHE A 76 2.60 -15.86 2.32
CA PHE A 76 3.24 -15.74 3.63
C PHE A 76 2.17 -15.68 4.71
N MET A 77 2.18 -16.63 5.65
CA MET A 77 1.22 -16.65 6.76
C MET A 77 1.60 -15.63 7.82
N LEU A 78 0.63 -14.85 8.33
CA LEU A 78 0.83 -13.97 9.47
C LEU A 78 1.01 -14.80 10.74
N GLU A 79 2.21 -14.79 11.26
CA GLU A 79 2.50 -15.21 12.62
C GLU A 79 2.55 -13.95 13.48
N VAL A 80 1.60 -13.82 14.40
CA VAL A 80 1.58 -12.73 15.37
C VAL A 80 2.43 -13.19 16.55
N VAL A 81 3.59 -12.54 16.72
CA VAL A 81 4.52 -12.83 17.82
C VAL A 81 4.72 -11.55 18.62
N GLY A 82 4.34 -11.56 19.90
CA GLY A 82 4.51 -10.42 20.80
C GLY A 82 3.83 -10.61 22.15
N ASP A 83 4.40 -10.03 23.20
CA ASP A 83 3.83 -9.97 24.56
C ASP A 83 3.03 -8.67 24.81
N GLU A 84 3.12 -7.69 23.89
CA GLU A 84 2.39 -6.42 23.95
C GLU A 84 1.61 -6.16 22.66
N MET A 85 0.40 -5.62 22.82
CA MET A 85 -0.44 -5.11 21.74
C MET A 85 -0.19 -3.61 21.59
N VAL A 86 0.31 -3.18 20.42
CA VAL A 86 0.46 -1.77 20.09
C VAL A 86 -0.73 -1.32 19.25
N GLU A 87 -1.57 -0.45 19.82
CA GLU A 87 -2.60 0.26 19.05
C GLU A 87 -1.94 1.48 18.39
N GLN A 88 -1.85 1.47 17.06
CA GLN A 88 -1.50 2.66 16.29
C GLN A 88 -2.78 3.46 16.06
N ALA A 89 -2.87 4.62 16.71
CA ALA A 89 -3.96 5.57 16.47
C ALA A 89 -3.92 6.08 15.01
N PRO A 90 -5.09 6.35 14.40
CA PRO A 90 -5.20 6.76 12.99
C PRO A 90 -4.48 8.07 12.65
#